data_AF-A0A931X1P2-F1
#
_entry.id   AF-A0A931X1P2-F1
#
_cell.length_a   1.000
_cell.length_b   1.000
_cell.length_c   1.000
_cell.angle_alpha   90.00
_cell.angle_beta   90.00
_cell.angle_gamma   90.00
#
_symmetry.space_group_name_H-M   'P 1'
#
loop_
_entity.id
_entity.type
_entity.pdbx_description
1 polymer ?
#
loop_
_entity_poly.entity_id
_entity_poly.type
_entity_poly.pdbx_seq_one_letter_code
_entity_poly.pdbx_strand_id
1 'polypeptide(L)'
;MPHHRTQRRRIVGSLILIAALAVPLLDLSPAAAGPKRITQITVKDFNTRLVIGIVATGQLEFHVTEISTPLPPRVAVDLRNAVVDAHLRVTTDVNKGNVLRVRVGQFQDRPAIARVVI
;
A
#
# COMPACT_ATOMS: atom_id res chain seq x y z
N MET A 1 73.03 52.23 10.90
CA MET A 1 72.89 50.77 10.74
C MET A 1 72.32 50.19 12.03
N PRO A 2 71.45 49.16 12.01
CA PRO A 2 70.00 49.20 11.74
C PRO A 2 69.22 48.59 12.95
N HIS A 3 67.89 48.53 13.10
CA HIS A 3 66.84 47.92 12.28
C HIS A 3 65.45 48.19 12.92
N HIS A 4 64.42 48.25 12.06
CA HIS A 4 63.01 47.78 12.23
C HIS A 4 62.27 48.05 13.56
N ARG A 5 60.98 48.44 13.56
CA ARG A 5 59.91 47.67 12.93
C ARG A 5 58.58 48.42 13.01
N THR A 6 57.89 48.38 11.88
CA THR A 6 56.51 48.73 11.58
C THR A 6 55.49 47.83 12.30
N GLN A 7 54.21 48.20 12.20
CA GLN A 7 52.99 47.37 12.35
C GLN A 7 52.43 47.18 13.78
N ARG A 8 51.12 47.26 14.05
CA ARG A 8 49.91 47.15 13.21
C ARG A 8 48.76 47.87 13.93
N ARG A 9 47.94 48.61 13.19
CA ARG A 9 46.61 49.09 13.63
C ARG A 9 45.73 47.88 13.94
N ARG A 10 45.14 47.86 15.14
CA ARG A 10 44.11 46.90 15.53
C ARG A 10 42.82 47.24 14.79
N ILE A 11 42.37 46.36 13.90
CA ILE A 11 41.03 46.41 13.31
C ILE A 11 40.16 45.50 14.19
N VAL A 12 39.29 46.13 14.98
CA VAL A 12 38.16 45.48 15.65
C VAL A 12 36.99 45.62 14.69
N GLY A 13 36.38 44.51 14.27
CA GLY A 13 35.30 44.53 13.28
C GLY A 13 34.45 43.26 13.34
N SER A 14 33.51 43.28 14.29
CA SER A 14 32.15 42.71 14.21
C SER A 14 31.95 41.26 13.78
N LEU A 15 31.70 40.39 14.77
CA LEU A 15 30.98 39.13 14.59
C LEU A 15 29.50 39.44 14.36
N ILE A 16 28.98 39.15 13.17
CA ILE A 16 27.53 39.13 12.90
C ILE A 16 27.01 37.74 13.29
N LEU A 17 26.23 37.69 14.37
CA LEU A 17 25.52 36.48 14.80
C LEU A 17 24.21 36.38 14.02
N ILE A 18 24.13 35.48 13.03
CA ILE A 18 22.89 35.19 12.31
C ILE A 18 22.09 34.21 13.18
N ALA A 19 21.03 34.69 13.82
CA ALA A 19 20.05 33.82 14.47
C ALA A 19 19.19 33.13 13.39
N ALA A 20 19.46 31.85 13.14
CA ALA A 20 18.63 31.03 12.27
C ALA A 20 17.31 30.71 12.99
N LEU A 21 16.20 31.31 12.56
CA LEU A 21 14.86 30.90 12.96
C LEU A 21 14.58 29.50 12.38
N ALA A 22 14.56 28.49 13.23
CA ALA A 22 14.06 27.17 12.87
C ALA A 22 12.52 27.23 12.81
N VAL A 23 11.96 27.40 11.61
CA VAL A 23 10.53 27.21 11.39
C VAL A 23 10.27 25.70 11.36
N PRO A 24 9.40 25.14 12.22
CA PRO A 24 9.05 23.73 12.12
C PRO A 24 8.29 23.53 10.80
N LEU A 25 8.87 22.77 9.88
CA LEU A 25 8.14 22.25 8.73
C LEU A 25 7.04 21.32 9.28
N LEU A 26 5.79 21.76 9.25
CA LEU A 26 4.66 20.88 9.48
C LEU A 26 4.60 19.90 8.30
N ASP A 27 4.88 18.64 8.57
CA ASP A 27 4.80 17.57 7.58
C ASP A 27 3.32 17.32 7.26
N LEU A 28 2.82 17.99 6.20
CA LEU A 28 1.45 17.88 5.70
C LEU A 28 1.28 16.69 4.75
N SER A 29 2.17 15.69 4.80
CA SER A 29 2.01 14.46 4.04
C SER A 29 0.62 13.87 4.32
N PRO A 30 -0.20 13.59 3.29
CA PRO A 30 -1.51 13.01 3.51
C PRO A 30 -1.33 11.72 4.29
N ALA A 31 -1.98 11.63 5.46
CA ALA A 31 -1.96 10.43 6.28
C ALA A 31 -2.26 9.24 5.36
N ALA A 32 -1.29 8.33 5.23
CA ALA A 32 -1.40 7.19 4.34
C ALA A 32 -2.73 6.50 4.62
N ALA A 33 -3.66 6.58 3.66
CA ALA A 33 -5.01 6.08 3.86
C ALA A 33 -4.89 4.58 4.16
N GLY A 34 -5.41 4.17 5.32
CA GLY A 34 -5.34 2.78 5.78
C GLY A 34 -5.84 1.77 4.73
N PRO A 35 -5.52 0.48 4.93
CA PRO A 35 -5.86 -0.54 3.96
C PRO A 35 -7.38 -0.58 3.72
N LYS A 36 -7.76 -0.81 2.47
CA LYS A 36 -9.16 -0.94 2.06
C LYS A 36 -9.71 -2.27 2.54
N ARG A 37 -10.91 -2.25 3.10
CA ARG A 37 -11.51 -3.44 3.69
C ARG A 37 -12.45 -4.10 2.71
N ILE A 38 -12.25 -5.39 2.46
CA ILE A 38 -13.14 -6.21 1.65
C ILE A 38 -14.27 -6.68 2.56
N THR A 39 -15.49 -6.27 2.24
CA THR A 39 -16.67 -6.50 3.08
C THR A 39 -17.59 -7.57 2.52
N GLN A 40 -17.51 -7.86 1.22
CA GLN A 40 -18.37 -8.84 0.58
C GLN A 40 -17.72 -9.47 -0.64
N ILE A 41 -17.97 -10.76 -0.84
CA ILE A 41 -17.73 -11.50 -2.08
C ILE A 41 -19.09 -12.02 -2.56
N THR A 42 -19.39 -11.79 -3.84
CA THR A 42 -20.60 -12.31 -4.48
C THR A 42 -20.23 -13.12 -5.69
N VAL A 43 -21.01 -14.15 -5.97
CA VAL A 43 -20.91 -14.92 -7.21
C VAL A 43 -22.26 -14.81 -7.89
N LYS A 44 -22.27 -14.25 -9.10
CA LYS A 44 -23.47 -14.11 -9.93
C LYS A 44 -23.27 -14.87 -11.23
N ASP A 45 -24.31 -15.56 -11.64
CA ASP A 45 -24.35 -16.27 -12.89
C ASP A 45 -25.17 -15.51 -13.92
N PHE A 46 -24.60 -15.30 -15.10
CA PHE A 46 -25.24 -14.64 -16.24
C PHE A 46 -25.39 -15.57 -17.45
N ASN A 47 -25.58 -16.87 -17.21
CA ASN A 47 -25.68 -17.99 -18.15
C ASN A 47 -24.42 -18.25 -18.99
N THR A 48 -23.83 -17.21 -19.59
CA THR A 48 -22.63 -17.27 -20.43
C THR A 48 -21.35 -17.01 -19.66
N ARG A 49 -21.45 -16.48 -18.43
CA ARG A 49 -20.31 -16.17 -17.58
C ARG A 49 -20.67 -16.19 -16.10
N LEU A 50 -19.70 -16.59 -15.28
CA LEU A 50 -19.71 -16.34 -13.85
C LEU A 50 -18.99 -15.03 -13.56
N VAL A 51 -19.60 -14.20 -12.71
CA VAL A 51 -19.06 -12.91 -12.30
C VAL A 51 -18.86 -12.95 -10.79
N ILE A 52 -17.62 -12.69 -10.36
CA ILE A 52 -17.27 -12.58 -8.95
C ILE A 52 -17.18 -11.10 -8.60
N GLY A 53 -18.14 -10.62 -7.82
CA GLY A 53 -18.16 -9.23 -7.34
C GLY A 53 -17.44 -9.13 -6.01
N ILE A 54 -16.44 -8.25 -5.94
CA ILE A 54 -15.67 -7.93 -4.73
C ILE A 54 -16.08 -6.53 -4.27
N VAL A 55 -16.61 -6.41 -3.05
CA VAL A 55 -17.03 -5.12 -2.49
C VAL A 55 -16.02 -4.71 -1.42
N ALA A 56 -15.60 -3.45 -1.48
CA ALA A 56 -14.65 -2.89 -0.52
C ALA A 56 -14.96 -1.43 -0.16
N THR A 57 -14.35 -0.95 0.92
CA THR A 57 -14.51 0.43 1.43
C THR A 57 -13.84 1.50 0.57
N GLY A 58 -13.20 1.14 -0.53
CA GLY A 58 -12.64 2.06 -1.50
C GLY A 58 -12.18 1.33 -2.76
N GLN A 59 -11.63 2.10 -3.70
CA GLN A 59 -11.10 1.55 -4.94
C GLN A 59 -9.93 0.61 -4.66
N LEU A 60 -9.96 -0.56 -5.31
CA LEU A 60 -8.94 -1.59 -5.19
C LEU A 60 -8.04 -1.58 -6.43
N GLU A 61 -6.74 -1.62 -6.19
CA GLU A 61 -5.77 -2.02 -7.21
C GLU A 61 -5.59 -3.54 -7.14
N PHE A 62 -5.55 -4.20 -8.30
CA PHE A 62 -5.47 -5.64 -8.35
C PHE A 62 -4.50 -6.17 -9.40
N HIS A 63 -4.00 -7.38 -9.17
CA HIS A 63 -3.22 -8.15 -10.12
C HIS A 63 -3.81 -9.56 -10.24
N VAL A 64 -3.82 -10.11 -11.46
CA VAL A 64 -4.37 -11.44 -11.73
C VAL A 64 -3.24 -12.37 -12.12
N THR A 65 -3.22 -13.55 -11.53
CA THR A 65 -2.23 -14.59 -11.81
C THR A 65 -2.93 -15.93 -12.03
N GLU A 66 -2.61 -16.56 -13.15
CA GLU A 66 -3.02 -17.93 -13.42
C GLU A 66 -2.04 -18.91 -12.77
N ILE A 67 -2.57 -19.87 -12.03
CA ILE A 67 -1.81 -20.89 -11.31
C ILE A 67 -2.17 -22.24 -11.92
N SER A 68 -1.31 -22.74 -12.80
CA SER A 68 -1.55 -24.00 -13.50
C SER A 68 -1.15 -25.24 -12.71
N THR A 69 -0.28 -25.09 -11.70
CA THR A 69 0.25 -26.20 -10.88
C THR A 69 0.28 -25.86 -9.38
N PRO A 70 0.04 -26.83 -8.49
CA PRO A 70 -0.52 -28.16 -8.78
C PRO A 70 -1.99 -28.07 -9.23
N LEU A 71 -2.43 -29.06 -10.00
CA LEU A 71 -3.84 -29.17 -10.42
C LEU A 71 -4.78 -29.25 -9.21
N PRO A 72 -6.03 -28.76 -9.32
CA PRO A 72 -6.63 -28.10 -10.49
C PRO A 72 -6.07 -26.67 -10.72
N PRO A 73 -6.12 -26.16 -11.96
CA PRO A 73 -5.70 -24.80 -12.26
C PRO A 73 -6.60 -23.80 -11.52
N ARG A 74 -6.03 -22.65 -11.15
CA ARG A 74 -6.72 -21.63 -10.34
C ARG A 74 -6.38 -20.24 -10.86
N VAL A 75 -7.28 -19.30 -10.62
CA VAL A 75 -7.00 -17.87 -10.85
C VAL A 75 -6.89 -17.19 -9.50
N ALA A 76 -5.75 -16.55 -9.23
CA ALA A 76 -5.55 -15.71 -8.06
C ALA A 76 -5.69 -14.24 -8.44
N VAL A 77 -6.47 -13.50 -7.65
CA VAL A 77 -6.63 -12.05 -7.75
C VAL A 77 -6.08 -11.44 -6.47
N ASP A 78 -4.93 -10.78 -6.60
CA ASP A 78 -4.25 -10.07 -5.50
C ASP A 78 -4.74 -8.64 -5.43
N LEU A 79 -5.25 -8.24 -4.27
CA LEU A 79 -5.81 -6.93 -3.98
C LEU A 79 -4.80 -6.17 -3.11
N ARG A 80 -4.20 -5.12 -3.66
CA ARG A 80 -3.14 -4.34 -3.00
C ARG A 80 -3.71 -3.38 -1.98
N ASN A 81 -2.97 -3.17 -0.90
CA ASN A 81 -3.37 -2.33 0.23
C ASN A 81 -4.78 -2.70 0.73
N ALA A 82 -5.07 -4.00 0.81
CA ALA A 82 -6.39 -4.52 1.15
C ALA A 82 -6.32 -5.53 2.31
N VAL A 83 -7.36 -5.48 3.14
CA VAL A 83 -7.58 -6.40 4.26
C VAL A 83 -8.95 -7.06 4.17
N VAL A 84 -9.03 -8.32 4.56
CA VAL A 84 -10.28 -9.05 4.63
C VAL A 84 -11.04 -8.65 5.90
N ASP A 85 -12.34 -8.37 5.80
CA ASP A 85 -13.19 -8.18 6.99
C ASP A 85 -13.26 -9.49 7.80
N ALA A 86 -13.17 -9.40 9.13
CA ALA A 86 -13.18 -10.56 10.01
C ALA A 86 -14.48 -11.38 9.92
N HIS A 87 -15.58 -10.75 9.51
CA HIS A 87 -16.88 -11.39 9.36
C HIS A 87 -17.13 -11.90 7.93
N LEU A 88 -16.20 -11.67 7.00
CA LEU A 88 -16.34 -12.13 5.63
C LEU A 88 -16.22 -13.66 5.57
N ARG A 89 -17.17 -14.30 4.89
CA ARG A 89 -17.09 -15.73 4.60
C ARG A 89 -15.89 -16.03 3.72
N VAL A 90 -14.91 -16.75 4.28
CA VAL A 90 -13.61 -17.07 3.67
C VAL A 90 -13.73 -18.01 2.46
N THR A 91 -14.77 -18.85 2.39
CA THR A 91 -14.97 -19.80 1.29
C THR A 91 -16.44 -19.87 0.89
N THR A 92 -16.69 -19.76 -0.41
CA THR A 92 -18.01 -19.93 -1.02
C THR A 92 -17.93 -21.02 -2.09
N ASP A 93 -18.63 -22.13 -1.88
CA ASP A 93 -18.76 -23.16 -2.90
C ASP A 93 -19.69 -22.69 -4.02
N VAL A 94 -19.28 -22.91 -5.27
CA VAL A 94 -19.99 -22.46 -6.47
C VAL A 94 -20.46 -23.65 -7.29
N ASN A 95 -19.59 -24.65 -7.49
CA ASN A 95 -19.85 -25.89 -8.22
C ASN A 95 -20.56 -25.68 -9.57
N LYS A 96 -20.09 -24.70 -10.36
CA LYS A 96 -20.71 -24.35 -11.64
C LYS A 96 -19.68 -23.97 -12.69
N GLY A 97 -19.85 -24.50 -13.91
CA GLY A 97 -18.88 -24.35 -14.98
C GLY A 97 -17.49 -24.82 -14.53
N ASN A 98 -16.48 -23.98 -14.76
CA ASN A 98 -15.10 -24.26 -14.35
C ASN A 98 -14.76 -23.75 -12.94
N VAL A 99 -15.73 -23.22 -12.19
CA VAL A 99 -15.51 -22.66 -10.85
C VAL A 99 -16.06 -23.62 -9.80
N LEU A 100 -15.15 -24.26 -9.07
CA LEU A 100 -15.51 -25.15 -7.97
C LEU A 100 -15.94 -24.33 -6.73
N ARG A 101 -15.11 -23.35 -6.36
CA ARG A 101 -15.31 -22.53 -5.16
C ARG A 101 -14.52 -21.23 -5.27
N VAL A 102 -14.96 -20.19 -4.59
CA VAL A 102 -14.20 -18.95 -4.42
C VAL A 102 -13.71 -18.86 -2.99
N ARG A 103 -12.42 -18.57 -2.81
CA ARG A 103 -11.79 -18.36 -1.50
C ARG A 103 -11.26 -16.95 -1.40
N VAL A 104 -11.39 -16.35 -0.23
CA VAL A 104 -10.84 -15.03 0.07
C VAL A 104 -10.05 -15.12 1.36
N GLY A 105 -8.86 -14.53 1.40
CA GLY A 105 -8.04 -14.53 2.60
C GLY A 105 -6.97 -13.45 2.58
N GLN A 106 -6.41 -13.16 3.76
CA GLN A 106 -5.21 -12.33 3.85
C GLN A 106 -4.02 -13.16 3.34
N PHE A 107 -3.41 -12.72 2.25
CA PHE A 107 -2.26 -13.40 1.65
C PHE A 107 -0.95 -12.92 2.27
N GLN A 108 -0.87 -11.62 2.57
CA GLN A 108 0.29 -11.00 3.18
C GLN A 108 -0.15 -9.82 4.06
N ASP A 109 0.46 -9.66 5.24
CA ASP A 109 0.10 -8.58 6.17
C ASP A 109 0.83 -7.27 5.90
N ARG A 110 2.09 -7.33 5.42
CA ARG A 110 2.92 -6.15 5.14
C ARG A 110 3.79 -6.33 3.87
N PRO A 111 3.55 -5.56 2.80
CA PRO A 111 2.33 -4.77 2.55
C PRO A 111 1.06 -5.62 2.62
N ALA A 112 -0.06 -4.99 2.98
CA ALA A 112 -1.35 -5.67 3.09
C ALA A 112 -1.82 -6.12 1.69
N ILE A 113 -1.92 -7.42 1.48
CA ILE A 113 -2.45 -8.04 0.27
C ILE A 113 -3.51 -9.06 0.67
N ALA A 114 -4.73 -8.85 0.20
CA ALA A 114 -5.78 -9.85 0.25
C ALA A 114 -5.83 -10.60 -1.09
N ARG A 115 -6.05 -11.91 -1.06
CA ARG A 115 -6.13 -12.74 -2.28
C ARG A 115 -7.49 -13.39 -2.39
N VAL A 116 -8.08 -13.30 -3.57
CA VAL A 116 -9.24 -14.09 -3.98
C VAL A 116 -8.77 -15.19 -4.92
N VAL A 117 -9.10 -16.45 -4.62
CA VAL A 117 -8.75 -17.61 -5.44
C VAL A 117 -10.01 -18.26 -5.98
N ILE A 118 -10.01 -18.54 -7.28
CA ILE A 118 -11.11 -19.12 -8.05
C ILE A 118 -10.66 -20.49 -8.57
#